data_AF-A0A9W7EAI6-F1
#
_entry.id   AF-A0A9W7EAI6-F1
#
_cell.length_a   1.000
_cell.length_b   1.000
_cell.length_c   1.000
_cell.angle_alpha   90.00
_cell.angle_beta   90.00
_cell.angle_gamma   90.00
#
_symmetry.space_group_name_H-M   'P 1'
#
loop_
_entity.id
_entity.type
_entity.pdbx_description
1 polymer ?
#
loop_
_entity_poly.entity_id
_entity_poly.type
_entity_poly.pdbx_seq_one_letter_code
_entity_poly.pdbx_strand_id
1 'polypeptide(L)'
;MESLKEVAEGISLVTEVGLGDSSICRVTSDTCYAIRCVKVESDSLSKICDGKKCSWNVGGEGGDDYVRHLVILCIERIVEAGKGYKDGGRKGEARREVFLLNNACYLLAQLGSAPENKTIGEGSDCESDSFVLTDSWFTSMLNSMIDKAYRGYVRNSFEVLRSYLTEVDAGKFKYQSGNLLSLDSGRQLKSRFGGFADALQEMHEYSGGLRIWSSPWLDKIQQDGLAVIDEYTVFFDKYSRYQFSKKKQEEYLRYPPMVARSIIEGLFKQEGKGETE
;
A
#
# COMPACT_ATOMS: atom_id res chain seq x y z
N MET A 1 -14.54 33.93 6.05
CA MET A 1 -13.28 34.46 6.65
C MET A 1 -12.88 33.72 7.92
N GLU A 2 -13.73 33.60 8.94
CA GLU A 2 -13.43 32.79 10.14
C GLU A 2 -13.26 31.30 9.78
N SER A 3 -14.10 30.78 8.88
CA SER A 3 -14.02 29.38 8.40
C SER A 3 -12.73 29.03 7.67
N LEU A 4 -12.16 29.90 6.81
CA LEU A 4 -10.90 29.61 6.10
C LEU A 4 -9.70 29.60 7.05
N LYS A 5 -9.73 30.46 8.07
CA LYS A 5 -8.69 30.52 9.10
C LYS A 5 -8.77 29.31 10.03
N GLU A 6 -9.98 28.90 10.41
CA GLU A 6 -10.25 27.67 11.16
C GLU A 6 -9.91 26.41 10.36
N VAL A 7 -10.12 26.39 9.04
CA VAL A 7 -9.73 25.26 8.17
C VAL A 7 -8.20 25.19 8.03
N ALA A 8 -7.52 26.33 7.87
CA ALA A 8 -6.05 26.39 7.81
C ALA A 8 -5.39 26.01 9.14
N GLU A 9 -5.92 26.50 10.26
CA GLU A 9 -5.46 26.17 11.61
C GLU A 9 -5.90 24.75 12.04
N GLY A 10 -7.03 24.25 11.53
CA GLY A 10 -7.58 22.94 11.80
C GLY A 10 -6.83 21.77 11.15
N ILE A 11 -6.26 21.96 9.95
CA ILE A 11 -5.34 20.99 9.33
C ILE A 11 -4.10 20.75 10.22
N SER A 12 -3.73 21.74 11.04
CA SER A 12 -2.60 21.64 11.98
C SER A 12 -2.87 20.72 13.19
N LEU A 13 -4.13 20.37 13.47
CA LEU A 13 -4.54 19.73 14.73
C LEU A 13 -4.95 18.25 14.63
N VAL A 14 -5.01 17.66 13.43
CA VAL A 14 -5.41 16.25 13.30
C VAL A 14 -4.21 15.33 13.46
N THR A 15 -3.94 14.94 14.72
CA THR A 15 -2.87 13.99 15.11
C THR A 15 -3.35 12.55 15.29
N GLU A 16 -4.66 12.30 15.32
CA GLU A 16 -5.20 10.95 15.44
C GLU A 16 -5.26 10.28 14.06
N VAL A 17 -4.18 9.59 13.75
CA VAL A 17 -4.12 8.68 12.61
C VAL A 17 -4.65 7.35 13.12
N GLY A 18 -5.82 6.93 12.63
CA GLY A 18 -6.25 5.53 12.80
C GLY A 18 -5.26 4.63 12.06
N LEU A 19 -4.29 4.05 12.77
CA LEU A 19 -3.23 3.20 12.21
C LEU A 19 -3.69 1.76 11.93
N GLY A 20 -5.01 1.50 11.91
CA GLY A 20 -5.56 0.16 11.94
C GLY A 20 -5.50 -0.56 10.59
N ASP A 21 -6.18 0.00 9.58
CA ASP A 21 -6.46 -0.65 8.30
C ASP A 21 -5.73 -0.02 7.11
N SER A 22 -4.76 0.86 7.40
CA SER A 22 -4.06 1.67 6.40
C SER A 22 -5.01 2.53 5.54
N SER A 23 -6.18 2.92 6.05
CA SER A 23 -7.15 3.76 5.34
C SER A 23 -6.61 5.14 4.96
N ILE A 24 -7.43 5.87 4.21
CA ILE A 24 -7.24 7.31 3.99
C ILE A 24 -7.24 7.99 5.36
N CYS A 25 -6.20 8.78 5.60
CA CYS A 25 -6.07 9.59 6.80
C CYS A 25 -6.97 10.81 6.70
N ARG A 26 -7.54 11.25 7.82
CA ARG A 26 -8.38 12.45 7.89
C ARG A 26 -7.65 13.71 7.41
N VAL A 27 -6.34 13.84 7.68
CA VAL A 27 -5.56 14.97 7.16
C VAL A 27 -5.62 15.07 5.63
N THR A 28 -5.69 13.93 4.95
CA THR A 28 -5.77 13.83 3.50
C THR A 28 -7.12 14.32 2.98
N SER A 29 -8.22 13.84 3.58
CA SER A 29 -9.57 14.28 3.21
C SER A 29 -9.81 15.76 3.54
N ASP A 30 -9.37 16.21 4.70
CA ASP A 30 -9.54 17.59 5.16
C ASP A 30 -8.73 18.56 4.29
N THR A 31 -7.53 18.15 3.85
CA THR A 31 -6.74 18.91 2.86
C THR A 31 -7.46 19.03 1.51
N CYS A 32 -8.01 17.92 0.99
CA CYS A 32 -8.78 17.96 -0.26
C CYS A 32 -9.97 18.91 -0.16
N TYR A 33 -10.69 18.87 0.96
CA TYR A 33 -11.81 19.78 1.23
C TYR A 33 -11.35 21.24 1.30
N ALA A 34 -10.30 21.53 2.07
CA ALA A 34 -9.76 22.87 2.23
C ALA A 34 -9.32 23.49 0.90
N ILE A 35 -8.61 22.71 0.07
CA ILE A 35 -8.16 23.17 -1.25
C ILE A 35 -9.35 23.55 -2.15
N ARG A 36 -10.44 22.77 -2.11
CA ARG A 36 -11.67 23.09 -2.85
C ARG A 36 -12.31 24.40 -2.36
N CYS A 37 -12.36 24.62 -1.05
CA CYS A 37 -12.90 25.87 -0.48
C CYS A 37 -12.04 27.09 -0.81
N VAL A 38 -10.71 26.94 -0.76
CA VAL A 38 -9.73 27.99 -1.03
C VAL A 38 -9.89 28.56 -2.44
N LYS A 39 -10.06 27.72 -3.47
CA LYS A 39 -10.12 28.23 -4.85
C LYS A 39 -11.44 28.91 -5.22
N VAL A 40 -12.54 28.56 -4.55
CA VAL A 40 -13.81 29.30 -4.66
C VAL A 40 -13.63 30.77 -4.24
N GLU A 41 -12.62 31.07 -3.40
CA GLU A 41 -12.32 32.40 -2.89
C GLU A 41 -10.94 32.95 -3.33
N SER A 42 -10.39 32.53 -4.49
CA SER A 42 -9.03 32.91 -4.94
C SER A 42 -8.77 34.43 -4.94
N ASP A 43 -9.78 35.21 -5.33
CA ASP A 43 -9.73 36.68 -5.35
C ASP A 43 -9.73 37.32 -3.96
N SER A 44 -10.19 36.58 -2.94
CA SER A 44 -10.17 37.01 -1.55
C SER A 44 -8.85 36.64 -0.88
N LEU A 45 -8.23 35.51 -1.27
CA LEU A 45 -6.93 35.08 -0.76
C LEU A 45 -5.77 35.97 -1.22
N SER A 46 -5.78 36.39 -2.48
CA SER A 46 -4.81 37.37 -2.98
C SER A 46 -4.87 38.67 -2.17
N LYS A 47 -6.07 39.18 -1.89
CA LYS A 47 -6.31 40.37 -1.04
C LYS A 47 -5.90 40.20 0.42
N ILE A 48 -6.00 38.99 0.98
CA ILE A 48 -5.54 38.69 2.35
C ILE A 48 -4.01 38.65 2.44
N CYS A 49 -3.36 38.23 1.36
CA CYS A 49 -1.90 38.11 1.26
C CYS A 49 -1.22 39.41 0.86
N ASP A 50 -1.94 40.35 0.23
CA ASP A 50 -1.44 41.68 -0.08
C ASP A 50 -0.93 42.38 1.19
N GLY A 51 0.39 42.56 1.25
CA GLY A 51 1.08 43.25 2.33
C GLY A 51 1.43 42.40 3.56
N LYS A 52 1.13 41.09 3.59
CA LYS A 52 1.52 40.18 4.68
C LYS A 52 2.54 39.14 4.21
N LYS A 53 3.65 39.06 4.94
CA LYS A 53 4.68 38.02 4.71
C LYS A 53 4.19 36.68 5.26
N CYS A 54 3.39 35.97 4.48
CA CYS A 54 2.99 34.61 4.80
C CYS A 54 4.20 33.67 4.65
N SER A 55 4.35 32.70 5.56
CA SER A 55 5.46 31.71 5.51
C SER A 55 5.46 30.86 4.23
N TRP A 56 4.34 30.85 3.52
CA TRP A 56 4.09 30.09 2.31
C TRP A 56 4.09 30.95 1.03
N ASN A 57 4.17 32.29 1.14
CA ASN A 57 4.19 33.20 -0.01
C ASN A 57 5.62 33.72 -0.24
N VAL A 58 6.31 33.17 -1.25
CA VAL A 58 7.70 33.53 -1.60
C VAL A 58 7.75 34.51 -2.79
N GLY A 59 6.62 35.16 -3.13
CA GLY A 59 6.54 36.20 -4.17
C GLY A 59 5.73 35.81 -5.41
N GLY A 60 4.78 34.87 -5.31
CA GLY A 60 3.89 34.46 -6.40
C GLY A 60 2.43 34.89 -6.23
N GLU A 61 1.58 34.51 -7.21
CA GLU A 61 0.13 34.72 -7.17
C GLU A 61 -0.47 33.90 -6.01
N GLY A 62 -0.93 34.59 -4.96
CA GLY A 62 -1.14 34.01 -3.62
C GLY A 62 -2.16 32.87 -3.49
N GLY A 63 -2.93 32.53 -4.53
CA GLY A 63 -3.85 31.39 -4.49
C GLY A 63 -3.15 30.04 -4.74
N ASP A 64 -2.38 29.95 -5.83
CA ASP A 64 -1.78 28.69 -6.27
C ASP A 64 -0.59 28.28 -5.38
N ASP A 65 0.21 29.25 -4.91
CA ASP A 65 1.27 29.02 -3.93
C ASP A 65 0.72 28.46 -2.61
N TYR A 66 -0.48 28.90 -2.20
CA TYR A 66 -1.13 28.39 -0.99
C TYR A 66 -1.59 26.95 -1.17
N VAL A 67 -2.24 26.64 -2.29
CA VAL A 67 -2.69 25.28 -2.59
C VAL A 67 -1.49 24.33 -2.63
N ARG A 68 -0.39 24.75 -3.26
CA ARG A 68 0.86 24.01 -3.24
C ARG A 68 1.38 23.76 -1.83
N HIS A 69 1.37 24.79 -0.99
CA HIS A 69 1.78 24.67 0.42
C HIS A 69 0.92 23.66 1.18
N LEU A 70 -0.41 23.69 1.01
CA LEU A 70 -1.34 22.75 1.65
C LEU A 70 -1.08 21.31 1.22
N VAL A 71 -0.84 21.06 -0.08
CA VAL A 71 -0.49 19.72 -0.57
C VAL A 71 0.82 19.23 0.05
N ILE A 72 1.87 20.06 0.07
CA ILE A 72 3.17 19.69 0.65
C ILE A 72 3.01 19.36 2.13
N LEU A 73 2.33 20.23 2.89
CA LEU A 73 2.09 20.00 4.31
C LEU A 73 1.32 18.70 4.56
N CYS A 74 0.29 18.42 3.77
CA CYS A 74 -0.46 17.18 3.84
C CYS A 74 0.43 15.95 3.63
N ILE A 75 1.29 15.97 2.60
CA ILE A 75 2.23 14.88 2.32
C ILE A 75 3.20 14.68 3.48
N GLU A 76 3.78 15.76 4.03
CA GLU A 76 4.66 15.69 5.18
C GLU A 76 3.98 15.04 6.39
N ARG A 77 2.72 15.40 6.66
CA ARG A 77 1.92 14.82 7.75
C ARG A 77 1.58 13.36 7.51
N ILE A 78 1.21 12.97 6.29
CA ILE A 78 0.97 11.56 5.93
C ILE A 78 2.26 10.76 6.10
N VAL A 79 3.41 11.28 5.66
CA VAL A 79 4.70 10.59 5.83
C VAL A 79 5.07 10.44 7.30
N GLU A 80 4.84 11.47 8.12
CA GLU A 80 5.06 11.42 9.57
C GLU A 80 4.14 10.41 10.24
N ALA A 81 2.84 10.45 9.94
CA ALA A 81 1.84 9.49 10.38
C ALA A 81 2.25 8.05 10.05
N GLY A 82 2.76 7.83 8.83
CA GLY A 82 3.26 6.53 8.39
C GLY A 82 4.41 5.98 9.24
N LYS A 83 5.17 6.82 9.95
CA LYS A 83 6.21 6.35 10.88
C LYS A 83 5.63 5.62 12.09
N GLY A 84 4.34 5.78 12.39
CA GLY A 84 3.65 5.06 13.46
C GLY A 84 3.56 3.53 13.24
N TYR A 85 3.77 3.05 12.01
CA TYR A 85 3.75 1.61 11.72
C TYR A 85 5.09 0.89 12.00
N LYS A 86 6.11 1.57 12.54
CA LYS A 86 7.47 1.02 12.68
C LYS A 86 7.60 -0.17 13.65
N ASP A 87 6.68 -0.34 14.59
CA ASP A 87 6.80 -1.34 15.65
C ASP A 87 6.56 -2.79 15.17
N GLY A 88 6.14 -2.97 13.91
CA GLY A 88 5.84 -4.28 13.31
C GLY A 88 6.96 -4.90 12.46
N GLY A 89 8.18 -4.34 12.48
CA GLY A 89 9.26 -4.76 11.57
C GLY A 89 8.82 -4.73 10.11
N ARG A 90 9.08 -5.80 9.36
CA ARG A 90 8.70 -5.91 7.93
C ARG A 90 7.19 -5.75 7.70
N LYS A 91 6.36 -6.32 8.58
CA LYS A 91 4.89 -6.20 8.51
C LYS A 91 4.50 -4.73 8.65
N GLY A 92 5.07 -4.07 9.65
CA GLY A 92 4.88 -2.64 9.90
C GLY A 92 5.24 -1.80 8.68
N GLU A 93 6.38 -2.09 8.06
CA GLU A 93 6.76 -1.43 6.81
C GLU A 93 5.77 -1.70 5.67
N ALA A 94 5.34 -2.94 5.45
CA ALA A 94 4.33 -3.23 4.42
C ALA A 94 3.03 -2.46 4.65
N ARG A 95 2.56 -2.36 5.89
CA ARG A 95 1.37 -1.56 6.27
C ARG A 95 1.56 -0.08 6.01
N ARG A 96 2.74 0.46 6.36
CA ARG A 96 3.12 1.84 6.06
C ARG A 96 3.05 2.10 4.57
N GLU A 97 3.59 1.21 3.75
CA GLU A 97 3.60 1.41 2.30
C GLU A 97 2.17 1.38 1.71
N VAL A 98 1.29 0.49 2.18
CA VAL A 98 -0.14 0.51 1.78
C VAL A 98 -0.82 1.82 2.21
N PHE A 99 -0.54 2.30 3.41
CA PHE A 99 -1.08 3.56 3.90
C PHE A 99 -0.66 4.75 3.03
N LEU A 100 0.63 4.85 2.68
CA LEU A 100 1.14 5.89 1.79
C LEU A 100 0.53 5.79 0.39
N LEU A 101 0.40 4.56 -0.14
CA LEU A 101 -0.23 4.29 -1.43
C LEU A 101 -1.67 4.80 -1.47
N ASN A 102 -2.50 4.41 -0.49
CA ASN A 102 -3.90 4.81 -0.42
C ASN A 102 -4.07 6.33 -0.37
N ASN A 103 -3.30 7.01 0.47
CA ASN A 103 -3.42 8.45 0.64
C ASN A 103 -2.92 9.22 -0.59
N ALA A 104 -1.84 8.77 -1.24
CA ALA A 104 -1.35 9.39 -2.47
C ALA A 104 -2.32 9.17 -3.65
N CYS A 105 -2.87 7.96 -3.80
CA CYS A 105 -3.89 7.68 -4.81
C CYS A 105 -5.16 8.51 -4.57
N TYR A 106 -5.59 8.65 -3.32
CA TYR A 106 -6.75 9.46 -2.99
C TYR A 106 -6.54 10.94 -3.32
N LEU A 107 -5.38 11.52 -2.93
CA LEU A 107 -5.04 12.91 -3.30
C LEU A 107 -5.07 13.10 -4.82
N LEU A 108 -4.45 12.17 -5.57
CA LEU A 108 -4.37 12.26 -7.02
C LEU A 108 -5.76 12.16 -7.65
N ALA A 109 -6.64 11.31 -7.14
CA ALA A 109 -8.00 11.16 -7.66
C ALA A 109 -8.92 12.32 -7.29
N GLN A 110 -8.75 12.91 -6.09
CA GLN A 110 -9.62 13.99 -5.62
C GLN A 110 -9.24 15.36 -6.18
N LEU A 111 -7.96 15.58 -6.50
CA LEU A 111 -7.43 16.88 -6.90
C LEU A 111 -6.73 16.86 -8.25
N GLY A 112 -6.34 15.70 -8.80
CA GLY A 112 -5.64 15.62 -10.08
C GLY A 112 -6.58 15.55 -11.28
N SER A 113 -6.04 15.82 -12.47
CA SER A 113 -6.73 15.55 -13.73
C SER A 113 -6.82 14.04 -13.94
N ALA A 114 -7.92 13.41 -13.51
CA ALA A 114 -8.15 12.00 -13.79
C ALA A 114 -8.24 11.80 -15.32
N PRO A 115 -7.42 10.92 -15.92
CA PRO A 115 -7.73 10.39 -17.24
C PRO A 115 -8.89 9.40 -17.03
N GLU A 116 -10.12 9.85 -17.30
CA GLU A 116 -11.30 9.00 -17.46
C GLU A 116 -11.56 7.99 -16.32
N ASN A 117 -12.11 8.45 -15.19
CA ASN A 117 -12.96 7.62 -14.33
C ASN A 117 -13.71 8.52 -13.32
N LYS A 118 -14.65 9.32 -13.82
CA LYS A 118 -15.77 9.82 -13.01
C LYS A 118 -16.83 8.72 -12.97
N THR A 119 -16.58 7.69 -12.19
CA THR A 119 -17.65 6.80 -11.71
C THR A 119 -17.52 6.75 -10.20
N ILE A 120 -18.47 7.38 -9.51
CA ILE A 120 -19.17 6.93 -8.30
C ILE A 120 -19.90 8.14 -7.69
N GLY A 121 -21.23 8.03 -7.58
CA GLY A 121 -22.04 8.75 -6.60
C GLY A 121 -23.12 9.68 -7.16
N GLU A 122 -24.18 9.14 -7.78
CA GLU A 122 -25.48 9.83 -7.79
C GLU A 122 -25.92 10.05 -6.34
N GLY A 123 -26.02 11.31 -5.88
CA GLY A 123 -26.64 11.62 -4.59
C GLY A 123 -26.00 12.70 -3.71
N SER A 124 -25.26 13.67 -4.26
CA SER A 124 -24.89 14.86 -3.47
C SER A 124 -25.03 16.12 -4.31
N ASP A 125 -26.01 16.97 -3.96
CA ASP A 125 -26.34 18.29 -4.51
C ASP A 125 -25.24 19.36 -4.27
N CYS A 126 -23.98 19.01 -4.52
CA CYS A 126 -22.90 19.98 -4.59
C CYS A 126 -22.33 19.95 -6.01
N GLU A 127 -23.03 20.61 -6.93
CA GLU A 127 -22.49 21.08 -8.23
C GLU A 127 -21.40 22.14 -8.01
N SER A 128 -20.37 21.81 -7.23
CA SER A 128 -19.10 22.52 -7.30
C SER A 128 -18.34 21.89 -8.46
N ASP A 129 -18.11 22.65 -9.52
CA ASP A 129 -17.11 22.32 -10.54
C ASP A 129 -15.90 21.68 -9.85
N SER A 130 -15.69 20.39 -10.12
CA SER A 130 -14.70 19.59 -9.41
C SER A 130 -13.34 20.21 -9.65
N PHE A 131 -12.77 20.88 -8.64
CA PHE A 131 -11.48 21.54 -8.77
C PHE A 131 -10.39 20.53 -9.17
N VAL A 132 -9.61 20.89 -10.19
CA VAL A 132 -8.52 20.07 -10.73
C VAL A 132 -7.21 20.86 -10.73
N LEU A 133 -6.19 20.28 -10.11
CA LEU A 133 -4.78 20.63 -10.24
C LEU A 133 -4.22 19.99 -11.51
N THR A 134 -4.08 20.80 -12.55
CA THR A 134 -3.51 20.40 -13.83
C THR A 134 -1.99 20.47 -13.87
N ASP A 135 -1.36 21.05 -12.84
CA ASP A 135 0.07 21.27 -12.83
C ASP A 135 0.87 19.95 -12.81
N SER A 136 1.88 19.87 -13.67
CA SER A 136 2.73 18.68 -13.81
C SER A 136 3.49 18.34 -12.53
N TRP A 137 3.83 19.33 -11.69
CA TRP A 137 4.55 19.11 -10.43
C TRP A 137 3.73 18.25 -9.46
N PHE A 138 2.41 18.46 -9.40
CA PHE A 138 1.49 17.76 -8.50
C PHE A 138 1.38 16.28 -8.89
N THR A 139 1.03 16.03 -10.16
CA THR A 139 0.88 14.68 -10.71
C THR A 139 2.19 13.91 -10.66
N SER A 140 3.32 14.54 -11.01
CA SER A 140 4.65 13.92 -10.95
C SER A 140 5.04 13.52 -9.52
N MET A 141 4.82 14.41 -8.56
CA MET A 141 5.12 14.16 -7.15
C MET A 141 4.29 13.01 -6.57
N LEU A 142 2.98 13.00 -6.80
CA LEU A 142 2.10 11.93 -6.31
C LEU A 142 2.38 10.59 -7.00
N ASN A 143 2.60 10.57 -8.32
CA ASN A 143 2.98 9.34 -9.01
C ASN A 143 4.31 8.78 -8.49
N SER A 144 5.30 9.63 -8.21
CA SER A 144 6.56 9.21 -7.60
C SER A 144 6.35 8.58 -6.21
N MET A 145 5.47 9.17 -5.39
CA MET A 145 5.11 8.65 -4.07
C MET A 145 4.38 7.31 -4.17
N ILE A 146 3.40 7.20 -5.07
CA ILE A 146 2.64 5.97 -5.37
C ILE A 146 3.59 4.84 -5.77
N ASP A 147 4.46 5.10 -6.75
CA ASP A 147 5.43 4.14 -7.25
C ASP A 147 6.40 3.66 -6.17
N LYS A 148 6.87 4.58 -5.33
CA LYS A 148 7.77 4.26 -4.22
C LYS A 148 7.07 3.39 -3.17
N ALA A 149 5.83 3.74 -2.82
CA ALA A 149 5.02 3.00 -1.85
C ALA A 149 4.73 1.59 -2.37
N TYR A 150 4.23 1.47 -3.60
CA TYR A 150 3.97 0.17 -4.23
C TYR A 150 5.23 -0.71 -4.29
N ARG A 151 6.38 -0.19 -4.76
CA ARG A 151 7.64 -0.96 -4.75
C ARG A 151 8.07 -1.37 -3.34
N GLY A 152 7.87 -0.49 -2.36
CA GLY A 152 8.13 -0.78 -0.96
C GLY A 152 7.30 -1.96 -0.45
N TYR A 153 6.00 -1.99 -0.78
CA TYR A 153 5.12 -3.11 -0.44
C TYR A 153 5.55 -4.43 -1.08
N VAL A 154 5.84 -4.41 -2.38
CA VAL A 154 6.29 -5.60 -3.14
C VAL A 154 7.57 -6.17 -2.53
N ARG A 155 8.55 -5.33 -2.22
CA ARG A 155 9.79 -5.74 -1.55
C ARG A 155 9.53 -6.37 -0.18
N ASN A 156 8.67 -5.73 0.62
CA ASN A 156 8.42 -6.16 1.99
C ASN A 156 7.48 -7.37 2.10
N SER A 157 6.80 -7.75 1.01
CA SER A 157 5.84 -8.86 1.00
C SER A 157 6.29 -9.99 0.06
N PHE A 158 6.45 -9.69 -1.23
CA PHE A 158 6.63 -10.69 -2.28
C PHE A 158 8.09 -11.07 -2.55
N GLU A 159 9.04 -10.14 -2.43
CA GLU A 159 10.46 -10.49 -2.59
C GLU A 159 10.96 -11.43 -1.49
N VAL A 160 10.37 -11.36 -0.29
CA VAL A 160 10.61 -12.32 0.79
C VAL A 160 10.22 -13.73 0.36
N LEU A 161 9.04 -13.90 -0.22
CA LEU A 161 8.59 -15.19 -0.74
C LEU A 161 9.55 -15.72 -1.80
N ARG A 162 9.91 -14.87 -2.79
CA ARG A 162 10.89 -15.22 -3.84
C ARG A 162 12.23 -15.66 -3.28
N SER A 163 12.69 -15.10 -2.16
CA SER A 163 13.97 -15.47 -1.54
C SER A 163 14.04 -16.95 -1.12
N TYR A 164 12.89 -17.61 -0.95
CA TYR A 164 12.80 -19.04 -0.64
C TYR A 164 12.69 -19.92 -1.89
N LEU A 165 12.48 -19.34 -3.08
CA LEU A 165 12.31 -20.07 -4.34
C LEU A 165 13.63 -20.29 -5.09
N THR A 166 14.77 -19.95 -4.48
CA THR A 166 16.09 -20.17 -5.08
C THR A 166 16.29 -21.65 -5.39
N GLU A 167 16.76 -21.95 -6.60
CA GLU A 167 17.00 -23.31 -7.02
C GLU A 167 17.99 -24.03 -6.09
N VAL A 168 17.70 -25.31 -5.85
CA VAL A 168 18.57 -26.21 -5.15
C VAL A 168 19.14 -27.19 -6.17
N ASP A 169 20.46 -27.36 -6.18
CA ASP A 169 21.13 -28.26 -7.11
C ASP A 169 20.78 -29.72 -6.78
N ALA A 170 19.71 -30.21 -7.41
CA ALA A 170 19.20 -31.56 -7.22
C ALA A 170 20.21 -32.64 -7.66
N GLY A 171 21.18 -32.30 -8.53
CA GLY A 171 22.27 -33.19 -8.91
C GLY A 171 23.26 -33.46 -7.76
N LYS A 172 23.26 -32.61 -6.73
CA LYS A 172 24.09 -32.76 -5.52
C LYS A 172 23.34 -33.40 -4.35
N PHE A 173 22.12 -33.87 -4.56
CA PHE A 173 21.35 -34.54 -3.52
C PHE A 173 21.97 -35.88 -3.12
N LYS A 174 22.24 -36.02 -1.82
CA LYS A 174 22.69 -37.27 -1.21
C LYS A 174 21.51 -37.92 -0.50
N TYR A 175 21.44 -39.26 -0.55
CA TYR A 175 20.37 -40.05 0.04
C TYR A 175 20.90 -40.90 1.20
N GLN A 176 20.08 -41.09 2.24
CA GLN A 176 20.46 -41.90 3.41
C GLN A 176 19.93 -43.34 3.31
N SER A 177 18.73 -43.53 2.76
CA SER A 177 18.11 -44.84 2.59
C SER A 177 16.94 -44.74 1.62
N GLY A 178 16.95 -45.57 0.57
CA GLY A 178 15.94 -45.52 -0.50
C GLY A 178 15.80 -44.11 -1.09
N ASN A 179 14.57 -43.59 -1.09
CA ASN A 179 14.24 -42.27 -1.64
C ASN A 179 14.38 -41.13 -0.61
N LEU A 180 14.77 -41.42 0.63
CA LEU A 180 14.90 -40.44 1.70
C LEU A 180 16.24 -39.69 1.56
N LEU A 181 16.15 -38.36 1.41
CA LEU A 181 17.32 -37.49 1.36
C LEU A 181 18.11 -37.54 2.68
N SER A 182 19.41 -37.33 2.54
CA SER A 182 20.34 -37.10 3.65
C SER A 182 19.92 -35.87 4.46
N LEU A 183 20.46 -35.75 5.68
CA LEU A 183 20.15 -34.63 6.56
C LEU A 183 20.46 -33.28 5.92
N ASP A 184 21.60 -33.15 5.24
CA ASP A 184 22.02 -31.86 4.66
C ASP A 184 21.18 -31.47 3.45
N SER A 185 20.96 -32.39 2.50
CA SER A 185 20.08 -32.15 1.34
C SER A 185 18.63 -31.91 1.78
N GLY A 186 18.16 -32.66 2.79
CA GLY A 186 16.84 -32.48 3.35
C GLY A 186 16.67 -31.15 4.08
N ARG A 187 17.68 -30.66 4.81
CA ARG A 187 17.65 -29.34 5.47
C ARG A 187 17.45 -28.20 4.50
N GLN A 188 18.05 -28.27 3.31
CA GLN A 188 17.88 -27.25 2.27
C GLN A 188 16.40 -27.15 1.87
N LEU A 189 15.77 -28.27 1.48
CA LEU A 189 14.36 -28.26 1.07
C LEU A 189 13.41 -27.87 2.21
N LYS A 190 13.67 -28.34 3.44
CA LYS A 190 12.89 -27.92 4.62
C LYS A 190 12.95 -26.42 4.85
N SER A 191 14.14 -25.82 4.73
CA SER A 191 14.32 -24.38 4.92
C SER A 191 13.61 -23.57 3.84
N ARG A 192 13.56 -24.05 2.60
CA ARG A 192 12.87 -23.37 1.50
C ARG A 192 11.35 -23.47 1.62
N PHE A 193 10.82 -24.70 1.71
CA PHE A 193 9.37 -24.90 1.84
C PHE A 193 8.80 -24.32 3.14
N GLY A 194 9.46 -24.55 4.28
CA GLY A 194 9.04 -23.99 5.56
C GLY A 194 9.09 -22.47 5.57
N GLY A 195 10.21 -21.88 5.10
CA GLY A 195 10.35 -20.43 5.04
C GLY A 195 9.32 -19.76 4.12
N PHE A 196 9.05 -20.34 2.94
CA PHE A 196 7.99 -19.86 2.06
C PHE A 196 6.62 -19.95 2.73
N ALA A 197 6.30 -21.09 3.34
CA ALA A 197 5.01 -21.31 4.00
C ALA A 197 4.78 -20.37 5.18
N ASP A 198 5.81 -20.12 5.99
CA ASP A 198 5.73 -19.22 7.13
C ASP A 198 5.59 -17.77 6.66
N ALA A 199 6.36 -17.35 5.64
CA ALA A 199 6.24 -16.00 5.06
C ALA A 199 4.89 -15.76 4.37
N LEU A 200 4.32 -16.76 3.70
CA LEU A 200 3.00 -16.66 3.06
C LEU A 200 1.89 -16.52 4.09
N GLN A 201 1.93 -17.33 5.14
CA GLN A 201 0.99 -17.24 6.26
C GLN A 201 1.10 -15.89 6.98
N GLU A 202 2.32 -15.45 7.25
CA GLU A 202 2.61 -14.15 7.86
C GLU A 202 1.98 -13.01 7.05
N MET A 203 2.15 -13.05 5.72
CA MET A 203 1.58 -12.08 4.79
C MET A 203 0.07 -12.09 4.75
N HIS A 204 -0.54 -13.27 4.74
CA HIS A 204 -1.99 -13.42 4.77
C HIS A 204 -2.59 -12.77 6.03
N GLU A 205 -2.01 -13.08 7.19
CA GLU A 205 -2.47 -12.58 8.49
C GLU A 205 -2.43 -11.06 8.59
N TYR A 206 -1.33 -10.41 8.19
CA TYR A 206 -1.27 -8.95 8.31
C TYR A 206 -2.08 -8.24 7.22
N SER A 207 -2.26 -8.86 6.05
CA SER A 207 -2.99 -8.28 4.91
C SER A 207 -4.51 -8.28 5.11
N GLY A 208 -5.05 -9.22 5.89
CA GLY A 208 -6.49 -9.27 6.20
C GLY A 208 -7.01 -8.03 6.95
N GLY A 209 -6.12 -7.30 7.62
CA GLY A 209 -6.44 -6.01 8.25
C GLY A 209 -6.32 -4.80 7.33
N LEU A 210 -5.76 -4.95 6.13
CA LEU A 210 -5.44 -3.82 5.25
C LEU A 210 -6.50 -3.64 4.16
N ARG A 211 -6.66 -2.40 3.73
CA ARG A 211 -7.52 -2.04 2.59
C ARG A 211 -6.68 -1.38 1.50
N ILE A 212 -6.90 -1.73 0.24
CA ILE A 212 -6.39 -0.96 -0.91
C ILE A 212 -7.53 -0.12 -1.44
N TRP A 213 -7.37 1.20 -1.43
CA TRP A 213 -8.43 2.14 -1.84
C TRP A 213 -8.72 2.09 -3.35
N SER A 214 -7.70 1.86 -4.18
CA SER A 214 -7.80 1.96 -5.64
C SER A 214 -7.77 0.58 -6.30
N SER A 215 -8.85 0.20 -7.02
CA SER A 215 -8.96 -1.11 -7.70
C SER A 215 -7.78 -1.44 -8.63
N PRO A 216 -7.30 -0.54 -9.51
CA PRO A 216 -6.15 -0.85 -10.36
C PRO A 216 -4.88 -1.23 -9.60
N TRP A 217 -4.68 -0.68 -8.40
CA TRP A 217 -3.51 -1.01 -7.57
C TRP A 217 -3.69 -2.31 -6.83
N LEU A 218 -4.93 -2.65 -6.42
CA LEU A 218 -5.25 -3.98 -5.89
C LEU A 218 -4.95 -5.06 -6.93
N ASP A 219 -5.46 -4.87 -8.15
CA ASP A 219 -5.28 -5.81 -9.27
C ASP A 219 -3.78 -6.00 -9.57
N LYS A 220 -3.03 -4.90 -9.63
CA LYS A 220 -1.59 -4.92 -9.87
C LYS A 220 -0.83 -5.67 -8.77
N ILE A 221 -1.12 -5.39 -7.49
CA ILE A 221 -0.49 -6.08 -6.36
C ILE A 221 -0.82 -7.58 -6.38
N GLN A 222 -2.07 -7.94 -6.65
CA GLN A 222 -2.46 -9.36 -6.74
C GLN A 222 -1.77 -10.04 -7.92
N GLN A 223 -1.68 -9.39 -9.08
CA GLN A 223 -0.98 -9.91 -10.25
C GLN A 223 0.50 -10.20 -9.96
N ASP A 224 1.21 -9.30 -9.26
CA ASP A 224 2.60 -9.54 -8.86
C ASP A 224 2.73 -10.72 -7.89
N GLY A 225 1.80 -10.83 -6.93
CA GLY A 225 1.75 -11.96 -6.02
C GLY A 225 1.54 -13.27 -6.78
N LEU A 226 0.64 -13.29 -7.76
CA LEU A 226 0.36 -14.46 -8.59
C LEU A 226 1.58 -14.87 -9.42
N ALA A 227 2.36 -13.92 -9.93
CA ALA A 227 3.62 -14.23 -10.61
C ALA A 227 4.61 -14.96 -9.69
N VAL A 228 4.67 -14.61 -8.40
CA VAL A 228 5.47 -15.37 -7.41
C VAL A 228 4.91 -16.79 -7.20
N ILE A 229 3.59 -16.97 -7.26
CA ILE A 229 2.99 -18.30 -7.16
C ILE A 229 3.28 -19.15 -8.39
N ASP A 230 3.38 -18.56 -9.58
CA ASP A 230 3.80 -19.28 -10.78
C ASP A 230 5.25 -19.79 -10.64
N GLU A 231 6.15 -18.97 -10.10
CA GLU A 231 7.52 -19.40 -9.74
C GLU A 231 7.51 -20.50 -8.67
N TYR A 232 6.66 -20.37 -7.65
CA TYR A 232 6.49 -21.39 -6.61
C TYR A 232 5.95 -22.70 -7.16
N THR A 233 5.07 -22.66 -8.15
CA THR A 233 4.51 -23.87 -8.80
C THR A 233 5.62 -24.69 -9.42
N VAL A 234 6.51 -24.04 -10.19
CA VAL A 234 7.69 -24.69 -10.78
C VAL A 234 8.60 -25.26 -9.69
N PHE A 235 8.85 -24.51 -8.61
CA PHE A 235 9.63 -24.98 -7.47
C PHE A 235 8.99 -26.21 -6.80
N PHE A 236 7.69 -26.15 -6.55
CA PHE A 236 6.91 -27.20 -5.89
C PHE A 236 6.93 -28.48 -6.70
N ASP A 237 6.64 -28.43 -8.00
CA ASP A 237 6.63 -29.60 -8.88
C ASP A 237 8.01 -30.26 -8.97
N LYS A 238 9.07 -29.44 -9.01
CA LYS A 238 10.45 -29.93 -9.08
C LYS A 238 10.89 -30.65 -7.81
N TYR A 239 10.57 -30.11 -6.63
CA TYR A 239 11.16 -30.57 -5.37
C TYR A 239 10.22 -31.32 -4.41
N SER A 240 8.89 -31.21 -4.55
CA SER A 240 7.93 -31.88 -3.65
C SER A 240 7.99 -33.41 -3.73
N ARG A 241 8.41 -33.95 -4.88
CA ARG A 241 8.60 -35.38 -5.14
C ARG A 241 9.73 -36.02 -4.31
N TYR A 242 10.67 -35.25 -3.77
CA TYR A 242 11.74 -35.80 -2.94
C TYR A 242 11.25 -36.02 -1.52
N GLN A 243 11.54 -37.18 -0.94
CA GLN A 243 11.28 -37.42 0.49
C GLN A 243 12.40 -36.75 1.31
N PHE A 244 12.16 -35.53 1.80
CA PHE A 244 13.13 -34.77 2.60
C PHE A 244 12.81 -34.77 4.10
N SER A 245 11.65 -35.29 4.49
CA SER A 245 11.25 -35.46 5.89
C SER A 245 10.59 -36.82 6.10
N LYS A 246 11.05 -37.56 7.13
CA LYS A 246 10.45 -38.87 7.47
C LYS A 246 9.07 -38.74 8.14
N LYS A 247 8.87 -37.68 8.94
CA LYS A 247 7.69 -37.51 9.81
C LYS A 247 6.83 -36.31 9.47
N LYS A 248 7.43 -35.24 8.94
CA LYS A 248 6.80 -33.92 8.79
C LYS A 248 6.72 -33.47 7.33
N GLN A 249 6.69 -34.40 6.37
CA GLN A 249 6.72 -34.04 4.94
C GLN A 249 5.53 -33.14 4.57
N GLU A 250 4.33 -33.54 4.99
CA GLU A 250 3.09 -32.80 4.74
C GLU A 250 3.08 -31.41 5.40
N GLU A 251 3.67 -31.26 6.59
CA GLU A 251 3.78 -29.97 7.29
C GLU A 251 4.57 -28.94 6.46
N TYR A 252 5.66 -29.37 5.80
CA TYR A 252 6.43 -28.48 4.91
C TYR A 252 5.71 -28.22 3.59
N LEU A 253 4.88 -29.15 3.11
CA LEU A 253 4.12 -29.04 1.86
C LEU A 253 2.68 -28.54 2.08
N ARG A 254 2.38 -27.92 3.23
CA ARG A 254 1.01 -27.55 3.67
C ARG A 254 0.29 -26.58 2.74
N TYR A 255 1.03 -25.81 1.93
CA TYR A 255 0.46 -24.91 0.92
C TYR A 255 0.81 -25.39 -0.49
N PRO A 256 0.05 -26.32 -1.08
CA PRO A 256 0.20 -26.61 -2.50
C PRO A 256 -0.11 -25.35 -3.33
N PRO A 257 0.36 -25.26 -4.59
CA PRO A 257 0.25 -24.05 -5.40
C PRO A 257 -1.17 -23.46 -5.50
N MET A 258 -2.20 -24.31 -5.59
CA MET A 258 -3.60 -23.88 -5.62
C MET A 258 -4.04 -23.15 -4.34
N VAL A 259 -3.58 -23.62 -3.18
CA VAL A 259 -3.90 -22.96 -1.89
C VAL A 259 -3.13 -21.64 -1.79
N ALA A 260 -1.86 -21.63 -2.19
CA ALA A 260 -1.07 -20.40 -2.18
C ALA A 260 -1.66 -19.33 -3.13
N ARG A 261 -2.14 -19.73 -4.31
CA ARG A 261 -2.89 -18.87 -5.24
C ARG A 261 -4.12 -18.26 -4.58
N SER A 262 -4.96 -19.10 -3.95
CA SER A 262 -6.17 -18.63 -3.27
C SER A 262 -5.86 -17.62 -2.16
N ILE A 263 -4.75 -17.79 -1.43
CA ILE A 263 -4.28 -16.82 -0.42
C ILE A 263 -3.95 -15.47 -1.07
N ILE A 264 -3.24 -15.47 -2.21
CA ILE A 264 -2.91 -14.22 -2.93
C ILE A 264 -4.16 -13.52 -3.45
N GLU A 265 -5.08 -14.27 -4.05
CA GLU A 265 -6.35 -13.74 -4.56
C GLU A 265 -7.27 -13.24 -3.43
N GLY A 266 -7.08 -13.76 -2.21
CA GLY A 266 -7.74 -13.36 -0.98
C GLY A 266 -7.16 -12.12 -0.31
N LEU A 267 -5.96 -11.66 -0.70
CA LEU A 267 -5.33 -10.50 -0.08
C LEU A 267 -6.23 -9.27 -0.17
N PHE A 268 -6.32 -8.53 0.93
CA PHE A 268 -7.12 -7.31 1.09
C PHE A 268 -8.63 -7.47 0.96
N LYS A 269 -9.14 -8.69 0.75
CA LYS A 269 -10.56 -8.98 0.91
C LYS A 269 -10.83 -9.13 2.38
N GLN A 270 -11.79 -8.39 2.91
CA GLN A 270 -12.27 -8.66 4.27
C GLN A 270 -12.93 -10.04 4.21
N GLU A 271 -12.38 -11.02 4.91
CA GLU A 271 -13.20 -12.14 5.34
C GLU A 271 -14.35 -11.51 6.13
N GLY A 272 -15.55 -11.56 5.56
CA GLY A 272 -16.74 -11.16 6.29
C GLY A 272 -16.72 -11.98 7.57
N LYS A 273 -16.40 -11.34 8.69
CA LYS A 273 -16.86 -11.86 9.98
C LYS A 273 -18.35 -11.94 9.81
N GLY A 274 -18.84 -13.16 9.62
CA GLY A 274 -20.24 -13.42 9.33
C GLY A 274 -21.08 -12.56 10.26
N GLU A 275 -21.92 -11.72 9.65
CA GLU A 275 -23.13 -11.25 10.28
C GLU A 275 -23.83 -12.51 10.77
N THR A 276 -23.64 -12.78 12.05
CA THR A 276 -24.38 -13.81 12.75
C THR A 276 -25.68 -13.12 13.13
N GLU A 277 -26.68 -13.40 12.30
CA GLU A 277 -28.14 -13.35 12.51
C GLU A 277 -28.73 -12.23 13.38
#